data_AF-A0AAQ4EDC6-F1
#
_entry.id   AF-A0AAQ4EDC6-F1
#
_cell.length_a   1.000
_cell.length_b   1.000
_cell.length_c   1.000
_cell.angle_alpha   90.00
_cell.angle_beta   90.00
_cell.angle_gamma   90.00
#
_symmetry.space_group_name_H-M   'P 1'
#
loop_
_entity.id
_entity.type
_entity.pdbx_description
1 polymer ?
#
loop_
_entity_poly.entity_id
_entity_poly.type
_entity_poly.pdbx_seq_one_letter_code
_entity_poly.pdbx_strand_id
1 'polypeptide(L)'
;MPALLVSALSDNVVRVLRGQCQSESVHSLSYEVVVQHLENHFDPQANKISASYAFFMRKQAEGEKVRDYITDLRRLAKDCSFEKDRMLRDQIVCGIRDEQARRHMLSQQNASASWRRPGALFEARGAV
;
A
#
# COMPACT_ATOMS: atom_id res chain seq x y z
N MET A 1 -2.12 -13.37 -33.29
CA MET A 1 -2.92 -14.60 -33.07
C MET A 1 -3.67 -14.54 -31.73
N PRO A 2 -4.60 -13.59 -31.52
CA PRO A 2 -5.33 -13.48 -30.25
C PRO A 2 -6.40 -14.57 -30.01
N ALA A 3 -6.90 -15.20 -31.06
CA ALA A 3 -7.95 -16.23 -30.96
C ALA A 3 -7.54 -17.46 -30.15
N LEU A 4 -6.25 -17.87 -30.22
CA LEU A 4 -5.73 -19.02 -29.47
C LEU A 4 -5.71 -18.77 -27.95
N LEU A 5 -5.39 -17.53 -27.55
CA LEU A 5 -5.38 -17.14 -26.14
C LEU A 5 -6.79 -17.29 -25.55
N VAL A 6 -7.79 -16.72 -26.22
CA VAL A 6 -9.19 -16.77 -25.76
C VAL A 6 -9.71 -18.21 -25.71
N SER A 7 -9.32 -19.08 -26.65
CA SER A 7 -9.70 -20.50 -26.62
C SER A 7 -9.02 -21.31 -25.51
N ALA A 8 -7.89 -20.85 -24.99
CA ALA A 8 -7.18 -21.48 -23.88
C ALA A 8 -7.72 -21.03 -22.50
N LEU A 9 -8.55 -19.98 -22.46
CA LEU A 9 -9.19 -19.49 -21.24
C LEU A 9 -10.44 -20.32 -20.91
N SER A 10 -10.71 -20.51 -19.63
CA SER A 10 -11.97 -21.15 -19.19
C SER A 10 -13.19 -20.29 -19.53
N ASP A 11 -14.35 -20.93 -19.69
CA ASP A 11 -15.62 -20.25 -20.01
C ASP A 11 -15.97 -19.12 -19.05
N ASN A 12 -15.63 -19.27 -17.76
CA ASN A 12 -15.83 -18.25 -16.74
C ASN A 12 -15.05 -16.97 -17.03
N VAL A 13 -13.81 -17.10 -17.49
CA VAL A 13 -12.93 -15.98 -17.81
C VAL A 13 -13.37 -15.30 -19.11
N VAL A 14 -13.77 -16.08 -20.12
CA VAL A 14 -14.32 -15.55 -21.37
C VAL A 14 -15.62 -14.77 -21.11
N ARG A 15 -16.47 -15.25 -20.20
CA ARG A 15 -17.71 -14.53 -19.81
C ARG A 15 -17.42 -13.18 -19.15
N VAL A 16 -16.39 -13.09 -18.32
CA VAL A 16 -15.93 -11.84 -17.71
C VAL A 16 -15.47 -10.84 -18.79
N LEU A 17 -14.62 -11.30 -19.72
CA LEU A 17 -14.14 -10.47 -20.84
C LEU A 17 -15.30 -9.96 -21.70
N ARG A 18 -16.28 -10.81 -22.01
CA ARG A 18 -17.50 -10.40 -22.75
C ARG A 18 -18.30 -9.32 -22.02
N GLY A 19 -18.33 -9.35 -20.68
CA GLY A 19 -19.00 -8.31 -19.89
C GLY A 19 -18.31 -6.94 -19.93
N GLN A 20 -17.01 -6.91 -20.24
CA GLN A 20 -16.20 -5.69 -20.32
C GLN A 20 -16.09 -5.14 -21.76
N CYS A 21 -16.26 -5.99 -22.77
CA CYS A 21 -16.21 -5.61 -24.18
C CYS A 21 -17.62 -5.30 -24.72
N GLN A 22 -18.04 -4.04 -24.63
CA GLN A 22 -19.36 -3.61 -25.10
C GLN A 22 -19.43 -3.38 -26.63
N SER A 23 -18.29 -3.14 -27.29
CA SER A 23 -18.24 -2.72 -28.71
C SER A 23 -17.36 -3.59 -29.62
N GLU A 24 -16.51 -4.47 -29.07
CA GLU A 24 -15.58 -5.30 -29.83
C GLU A 24 -15.71 -6.78 -29.47
N SER A 25 -15.40 -7.66 -30.43
CA SER A 25 -15.40 -9.11 -30.19
C SER A 25 -14.21 -9.51 -29.33
N VAL A 26 -14.44 -10.37 -28.34
CA VAL A 26 -13.35 -10.87 -27.47
C VAL A 26 -12.24 -11.56 -28.29
N HIS A 27 -12.58 -12.12 -29.46
CA HIS A 27 -11.63 -12.77 -30.34
C HIS A 27 -10.76 -11.81 -31.16
N SER A 28 -11.09 -10.51 -31.20
CA SER A 28 -10.33 -9.47 -31.89
C SER A 28 -9.40 -8.66 -30.97
N LEU A 29 -9.47 -8.85 -29.65
CA LEU A 29 -8.64 -8.13 -28.69
C LEU A 29 -7.16 -8.53 -28.79
N SER A 30 -6.24 -7.59 -28.57
CA SER A 30 -4.82 -7.93 -28.44
C SER A 30 -4.55 -8.67 -27.12
N TYR A 31 -3.43 -9.39 -27.06
CA TYR A 31 -2.98 -10.06 -25.83
C TYR A 31 -2.88 -9.07 -24.65
N GLU A 32 -2.31 -7.89 -24.89
CA GLU A 32 -2.13 -6.83 -23.88
C GLU A 32 -3.48 -6.35 -23.33
N VAL A 33 -4.47 -6.15 -24.20
CA VAL A 33 -5.82 -5.71 -23.80
C VAL A 33 -6.52 -6.82 -22.99
N VAL A 34 -6.39 -8.08 -23.41
CA VAL A 34 -6.95 -9.22 -22.65
C VAL A 34 -6.32 -9.29 -21.27
N VAL A 35 -4.99 -9.23 -21.16
CA VAL A 35 -4.29 -9.25 -19.85
C VAL A 35 -4.75 -8.09 -18.97
N GLN A 36 -4.82 -6.87 -19.51
CA GLN A 36 -5.25 -5.69 -18.75
C GLN A 36 -6.68 -5.83 -18.19
N HIS A 37 -7.61 -6.37 -19.00
CA HIS A 37 -8.98 -6.63 -18.58
C HIS A 37 -9.06 -7.67 -17.46
N LEU A 38 -8.26 -8.73 -17.57
CA LEU A 38 -8.17 -9.79 -16.57
C LEU A 38 -7.55 -9.31 -15.28
N GLU A 39 -6.46 -8.54 -15.35
CA GLU A 39 -5.86 -7.88 -14.19
C GLU A 39 -6.89 -6.99 -13.50
N ASN A 40 -7.58 -6.12 -14.23
CA ASN A 40 -8.61 -5.25 -13.65
C ASN A 40 -9.77 -6.00 -12.99
N HIS A 41 -10.08 -7.23 -13.40
CA HIS A 41 -11.18 -8.00 -12.85
C HIS A 41 -10.78 -8.93 -11.69
N PHE A 42 -9.65 -9.63 -11.84
CA PHE A 42 -9.20 -10.67 -10.91
C PHE A 42 -8.17 -10.18 -9.90
N ASP A 43 -7.45 -9.11 -10.24
CA ASP A 43 -6.58 -8.36 -9.33
C ASP A 43 -6.87 -6.87 -9.49
N PRO A 44 -8.13 -6.43 -9.22
CA PRO A 44 -8.51 -5.03 -9.36
C PRO A 44 -7.54 -4.26 -8.49
N GLN A 45 -6.57 -3.55 -9.10
CA GLN A 45 -5.45 -2.94 -8.37
C GLN A 45 -5.98 -2.40 -7.07
N ALA A 46 -5.64 -3.05 -5.95
CA ALA A 46 -6.21 -2.74 -4.64
C ALA A 46 -6.19 -1.23 -4.53
N ASN A 47 -7.38 -0.59 -4.52
CA ASN A 47 -7.51 0.78 -4.98
C ASN A 47 -6.40 1.61 -4.34
N LYS A 48 -5.36 1.94 -5.11
CA LYS A 48 -4.12 2.47 -4.54
C LYS A 48 -4.43 3.75 -3.78
N ILE A 49 -5.46 4.47 -4.22
CA ILE A 49 -6.02 5.64 -3.57
C ILE A 49 -6.66 5.27 -2.23
N SER A 50 -7.42 4.18 -2.14
CA SER A 50 -7.98 3.68 -0.87
C SER A 50 -6.90 3.23 0.11
N ALA A 51 -5.89 2.48 -0.34
CA ALA A 51 -4.76 2.07 0.51
C ALA A 51 -3.97 3.29 1.01
N SER A 52 -3.67 4.23 0.10
CA SER A 52 -3.02 5.50 0.43
C SER A 52 -3.85 6.31 1.42
N TYR A 53 -5.16 6.40 1.20
CA TYR A 53 -6.08 7.09 2.09
C TYR A 53 -6.06 6.46 3.49
N ALA A 54 -6.20 5.14 3.60
CA ALA A 54 -6.14 4.44 4.88
C ALA A 54 -4.81 4.67 5.60
N PHE A 55 -3.70 4.67 4.86
CA PHE A 55 -2.37 4.97 5.39
C PHE A 55 -2.26 6.41 5.93
N PHE A 56 -2.68 7.42 5.15
CA PHE A 56 -2.59 8.83 5.55
C PHE A 56 -3.57 9.22 6.65
N MET A 57 -4.73 8.54 6.71
CA MET A 57 -5.74 8.77 7.74
C MET A 57 -5.42 8.06 9.06
N ARG A 58 -4.50 7.09 9.07
CA ARG A 58 -4.12 6.39 10.29
C ARG A 58 -3.40 7.35 11.25
N LYS A 59 -3.99 7.54 12.43
CA LYS A 59 -3.45 8.31 13.57
C LYS A 59 -3.37 7.43 14.80
N GLN A 60 -2.41 7.69 15.70
CA GLN A 60 -2.30 6.98 16.97
C GLN A 60 -3.55 7.25 17.83
N ALA A 61 -4.24 6.19 18.25
CA ALA A 61 -5.40 6.29 19.11
C ALA A 61 -5.01 6.67 20.55
N GLU A 62 -5.98 7.14 21.33
CA GLU A 62 -5.77 7.40 22.75
C GLU A 62 -5.48 6.08 23.50
N GLY A 63 -4.42 6.08 24.31
CA GLY A 63 -3.95 4.87 25.02
C GLY A 63 -3.23 3.83 24.15
N GLU A 64 -3.15 4.02 22.83
CA GLU A 64 -2.41 3.13 21.94
C GLU A 64 -0.90 3.27 22.16
N LYS A 65 -0.17 2.15 22.24
CA LYS A 65 1.29 2.19 22.32
C LYS A 65 1.89 2.59 20.97
N VAL A 66 2.92 3.43 21.01
CA VAL A 66 3.65 3.89 19.79
C VAL A 66 4.11 2.72 18.91
N ARG A 67 4.53 1.60 19.52
CA ARG A 67 4.96 0.40 18.78
C ARG A 67 3.83 -0.23 17.95
N ASP A 68 2.64 -0.29 18.52
CA ASP A 68 1.48 -0.93 17.87
C ASP A 68 1.02 -0.06 16.69
N TYR A 69 0.96 1.26 16.91
CA TYR A 69 0.73 2.25 15.85
C TYR A 69 1.70 2.10 14.67
N ILE A 70 3.02 2.05 14.94
CA ILE A 70 4.03 1.91 13.88
C ILE A 70 3.92 0.57 13.16
N THR A 71 3.57 -0.50 13.88
CA THR A 71 3.40 -1.84 13.30
C THR A 71 2.23 -1.86 12.32
N ASP A 72 1.10 -1.29 12.70
CA ASP A 72 -0.07 -1.16 11.83
C ASP A 72 0.20 -0.25 10.63
N LEU A 73 0.89 0.87 10.85
CA LEU A 73 1.21 1.80 9.78
C LEU A 73 2.13 1.16 8.73
N ARG A 74 3.10 0.34 9.17
CA ARG A 74 3.94 -0.48 8.28
C ARG A 74 3.14 -1.52 7.51
N ARG A 75 2.09 -2.09 8.12
CA ARG A 75 1.19 -3.04 7.44
C ARG A 75 0.44 -2.33 6.31
N LEU A 76 -0.15 -1.16 6.58
CA LEU A 76 -0.87 -0.37 5.58
C LEU A 76 0.03 0.13 4.44
N ALA A 77 1.29 0.46 4.76
CA ALA A 77 2.26 0.89 3.74
C ALA A 77 2.65 -0.20 2.74
N LYS A 78 2.41 -1.50 3.02
CA LYS A 78 2.72 -2.60 2.08
C LYS A 78 1.88 -2.50 0.81
N ASP A 79 0.63 -2.08 0.97
CA ASP A 79 -0.36 -2.02 -0.10
C ASP A 79 -0.30 -0.68 -0.85
N CYS A 80 0.51 0.26 -0.34
CA CYS A 80 0.76 1.54 -0.97
C CYS A 80 2.05 1.46 -1.82
N SER A 81 1.97 1.77 -3.12
CA SER A 81 3.13 1.79 -4.02
C SER A 81 4.05 3.00 -3.81
N PHE A 82 4.52 3.22 -2.57
CA PHE A 82 5.33 4.37 -2.18
C PHE A 82 6.82 4.06 -2.07
N GLU A 83 7.67 5.10 -2.20
CA GLU A 83 9.05 5.08 -1.70
C GLU A 83 9.02 4.91 -0.17
N LYS A 84 9.15 3.65 0.26
CA LYS A 84 8.68 3.15 1.57
C LYS A 84 9.24 3.89 2.78
N ASP A 85 10.47 4.40 2.70
CA ASP A 85 11.19 4.87 3.89
C ASP A 85 10.94 6.34 4.23
N ARG A 86 10.70 7.23 3.25
CA ARG A 86 10.43 8.65 3.56
C ARG A 86 8.98 8.85 3.98
N MET A 87 8.04 8.33 3.20
CA MET A 87 6.61 8.52 3.45
C MET A 87 6.16 7.89 4.77
N LEU A 88 6.71 6.72 5.12
CA LEU A 88 6.43 6.09 6.41
C LEU A 88 6.92 6.96 7.57
N ARG A 89 8.11 7.56 7.48
CA ARG A 89 8.63 8.45 8.53
C ARG A 89 7.77 9.69 8.69
N ASP A 90 7.46 10.35 7.57
CA ASP A 90 6.65 11.57 7.59
C ASP A 90 5.27 11.28 8.19
N GLN A 91 4.65 10.15 7.84
CA GLN A 91 3.36 9.74 8.41
C GLN A 91 3.44 9.35 9.89
N ILE A 92 4.53 8.73 10.34
CA ILE A 92 4.73 8.46 11.77
C ILE A 92 4.75 9.79 12.53
N VAL A 93 5.56 10.76 12.10
CA VAL A 93 5.68 12.07 12.76
C VAL A 93 4.35 12.84 12.74
N CYS A 94 3.65 12.83 11.61
CA CYS A 94 2.37 13.54 11.44
C CYS A 94 1.19 12.86 12.12
N GLY A 95 1.30 11.57 12.47
CA GLY A 95 0.19 10.79 13.02
C GLY A 95 0.35 10.33 14.46
N ILE A 96 1.53 10.52 15.06
CA ILE A 96 1.79 10.19 16.46
C ILE A 96 1.17 11.23 17.41
N ARG A 97 0.52 10.73 18.46
CA ARG A 97 -0.08 11.55 19.55
C ARG A 97 0.92 11.81 20.68
N ASP A 98 1.88 10.91 20.88
CA ASP A 98 2.94 11.06 21.87
C ASP A 98 3.87 12.24 21.52
N GLU A 99 3.70 13.34 22.25
CA GLU A 99 4.47 14.58 22.10
C GLU A 99 5.97 14.40 22.30
N GLN A 100 6.36 13.55 23.26
CA GLN A 100 7.77 13.32 23.57
C GLN A 100 8.43 12.54 22.43
N ALA A 101 7.76 11.49 21.94
CA ALA A 101 8.21 10.73 20.79
C ALA A 101 8.28 11.61 19.53
N ARG A 102 7.29 12.49 19.30
CA ARG A 102 7.30 13.41 18.16
C ARG A 102 8.47 14.38 18.20
N ARG A 103 8.72 15.02 19.35
CA ARG A 103 9.86 15.95 19.53
C ARG A 103 11.19 15.24 19.33
N HIS A 104 11.33 14.03 19.89
CA HIS A 104 12.54 13.23 19.70
C HIS A 104 12.79 12.93 18.23
N MET A 105 11.77 12.52 17.48
CA MET A 105 11.88 12.27 16.04
C MET A 105 12.25 13.52 15.24
N LEU A 106 11.64 14.67 15.56
CA LEU A 106 11.93 15.95 14.90
C LEU A 106 13.35 16.47 15.19
N SER A 107 13.92 16.13 16.35
CA SER A 107 15.29 16.54 16.72
C SER A 107 16.39 15.75 15.98
N GLN A 108 16.07 14.57 15.45
CA GLN A 108 17.04 13.73 14.74
C GLN A 108 17.13 14.16 13.26
N GLN A 109 18.08 15.04 12.93
CA GLN A 109 18.37 15.43 11.55
C GLN A 109 18.85 14.21 10.74
N ASN A 110 18.08 13.80 9.73
CA ASN A 110 18.47 12.88 8.66
C ASN A 110 18.93 11.46 9.07
N ALA A 111 18.42 10.87 10.15
CA ALA A 111 18.81 9.50 10.51
C ALA A 111 18.09 8.43 9.66
N SER A 112 18.27 8.38 8.33
CA SER A 112 17.60 7.41 7.43
C SER A 112 17.73 5.93 7.82
N ALA A 113 18.65 5.59 8.74
CA ALA A 113 18.96 4.22 9.15
C ALA A 113 18.47 3.80 10.55
N SER A 114 18.18 4.72 11.49
CA SER A 114 17.96 4.35 12.91
C SER A 114 16.56 3.78 13.17
N TRP A 115 15.51 4.30 12.52
CA TRP A 115 14.11 3.88 12.71
C TRP A 115 13.77 2.50 12.14
N ARG A 116 14.69 1.86 11.40
CA ARG A 116 14.51 0.49 10.92
C ARG A 116 14.45 -0.51 12.07
N ARG A 117 15.02 -0.18 13.24
CA ARG A 117 15.04 -1.08 14.40
C ARG A 117 13.81 -0.86 15.28
N PRO A 118 13.08 -1.93 15.66
CA PRO A 118 11.97 -1.87 16.62
C PRO A 118 12.32 -1.22 17.97
N GLY A 119 13.61 -1.06 18.30
CA GLY A 119 14.11 -0.51 19.57
C GLY A 119 14.62 0.94 19.56
N ALA A 120 14.81 1.58 18.39
CA ALA A 120 15.45 2.91 18.33
C ALA A 120 14.61 4.04 18.99
N LEU A 121 13.30 3.86 19.08
CA LEU A 121 12.40 4.76 19.83
C LEU A 121 12.43 4.54 21.34
N PHE A 122 12.91 3.38 21.81
CA PHE A 122 12.93 3.00 23.21
C PHE A 122 14.21 3.42 23.93
N GLU A 123 15.32 3.55 23.20
CA GLU A 123 16.62 4.00 23.75
C GLU A 123 16.59 5.49 24.19
N ALA A 124 15.64 6.28 23.69
CA ALA A 124 15.42 7.66 24.10
C ALA A 124 14.90 7.83 25.55
N ARG A 125 14.54 6.74 26.24
CA ARG A 125 14.11 6.74 27.65
C ARG A 125 15.28 6.64 28.64
N GLY A 126 16.53 6.56 28.18
CA GLY A 126 17.71 6.25 29.00
C GLY A 126 18.76 7.36 29.16
N ALA A 127 18.52 8.58 28.66
CA ALA A 127 19.42 9.70 28.92
C ALA A 127 18.86 10.57 30.06
N VAL A 128 19.34 10.27 31.27
CA VAL A 128 19.47 11.27 32.35
C VAL A 128 20.57 12.24 31.97
#